data_AF-A0A922SK91-F1
#
_entry.id   AF-A0A922SK91-F1
#
_cell.length_a   1.000
_cell.length_b   1.000
_cell.length_c   1.000
_cell.angle_alpha   90.00
_cell.angle_beta   90.00
_cell.angle_gamma   90.00
#
_symmetry.space_group_name_H-M   'P 1'
#
loop_
_entity.id
_entity.type
_entity.pdbx_description
1 polymer ?
#
loop_
_entity_poly.entity_id
_entity_poly.type
_entity_poly.pdbx_seq_one_letter_code
_entity_poly.pdbx_strand_id
1 'polypeptide(L)'
;MIFQNAKTSVSEEEGESPVVNENGKRAAEDQNEDGAKRIRTKSLYRQPTVNELNRLQETENLFNSNLFRLQIDEIIQEVKVKEKTEKKFLQFFNELKTYLLSISEDGTEYDLSEQTLCKKLKVKLPISERLSKTKCMFTFHKFSDVQIVGSYALGCSINSKLKVDLQITVPSETYTKNDSINYRYHKKRAAYLAYIAAHLSKYEQIEELQYSYVSMSESKPVLDFKPKGKLGNQLSVRIHLACESDAYKLHRFSPERNNLREAWVLNENSENNTKVGPPTPYYNSSVLSDLTASVNQEFLNEFLLKSDNLKQAITLLKIWLRQRDLKISGHIMSLLVAYFVQAKRINNIMSSYQIVRNIWLALNKTGYYNICWQMCKGTYAALKRESALAVDMLDNGKINSFIPLFMTPVKPLLQFDHILRFKNLNQIKKVVVGKASKEEKVNYGVEELPLVIDAIYSLLVKGLGNRVDLIQQLVEADFSWPVKNTLEMARSG
;
A
#
# COMPACT_ATOMS: atom_id res chain seq x y z
N MET A 1 3.07 -23.82 0.07
CA MET A 1 3.56 -24.02 1.45
C MET A 1 2.78 -25.19 2.04
N ILE A 2 3.49 -26.24 2.49
CA ILE A 2 2.94 -27.36 3.26
C ILE A 2 3.43 -27.14 4.70
N PHE A 3 2.51 -27.08 5.66
CA PHE A 3 2.82 -26.90 7.08
C PHE A 3 2.82 -28.26 7.78
N GLN A 4 3.91 -28.60 8.47
CA GLN A 4 3.94 -29.69 9.45
C GLN A 4 3.50 -29.14 10.82
N ASN A 5 2.52 -29.82 11.41
CA ASN A 5 1.98 -29.53 12.73
C ASN A 5 2.95 -30.00 13.83
N ALA A 6 3.48 -29.07 14.62
CA ALA A 6 4.02 -29.36 15.93
C ALA A 6 2.89 -29.25 16.97
N LYS A 7 2.51 -30.39 17.55
CA LYS A 7 1.69 -30.48 18.76
C LYS A 7 2.55 -30.07 19.96
N THR A 8 2.00 -29.25 20.84
CA THR A 8 2.47 -29.18 22.23
C THR A 8 1.26 -29.09 23.14
N SER A 9 1.05 -30.16 23.88
CA SER A 9 0.06 -30.37 24.93
C SER A 9 0.51 -29.68 26.21
N VAL A 10 -0.37 -28.85 26.79
CA VAL A 10 -0.32 -28.49 28.20
C VAL A 10 -1.68 -28.86 28.79
N SER A 11 -1.64 -29.78 29.74
CA SER A 11 -2.74 -30.41 30.45
C SER A 11 -3.38 -29.47 31.46
N GLU A 12 -4.71 -29.46 31.47
CA GLU A 12 -5.55 -28.94 32.55
C GLU A 12 -5.55 -29.93 33.71
N GLU A 13 -5.10 -29.50 34.90
CA GLU A 13 -5.45 -30.12 36.18
C GLU A 13 -5.56 -29.00 37.25
N GLU A 14 -6.77 -28.52 37.52
CA GLU A 14 -7.10 -27.88 38.80
C GLU A 14 -7.98 -28.85 39.58
N GLY A 15 -7.36 -29.56 40.52
CA GLY A 15 -8.05 -30.36 41.53
C GLY A 15 -8.61 -29.47 42.63
N GLU A 16 -9.92 -29.56 42.84
CA GLU A 16 -10.61 -29.07 44.02
C GLU A 16 -10.06 -29.73 45.28
N SER A 17 -9.79 -28.93 46.32
CA SER A 17 -9.57 -29.43 47.68
C SER A 17 -10.64 -28.85 48.62
N PRO A 18 -11.48 -29.68 49.27
CA PRO A 18 -12.41 -29.19 50.26
C PRO A 18 -11.74 -29.08 51.63
N VAL A 19 -11.98 -27.94 52.27
CA VAL A 19 -11.59 -27.64 53.65
C VAL A 19 -12.33 -28.58 54.61
N VAL A 20 -11.56 -29.29 55.43
CA VAL A 20 -12.03 -30.13 56.53
C VAL A 20 -12.60 -29.25 57.63
N ASN A 21 -13.80 -29.57 58.13
CA ASN A 21 -14.28 -29.10 59.43
C ASN A 21 -14.58 -30.33 60.32
N GLU A 22 -13.93 -30.36 61.48
CA GLU A 22 -14.21 -31.28 62.58
C GLU A 22 -15.54 -30.92 63.26
N ASN A 23 -16.42 -31.91 63.31
CA ASN A 23 -17.47 -32.19 64.31
C ASN A 23 -18.82 -32.47 63.65
N GLY A 24 -19.13 -33.77 63.57
CA GLY A 24 -20.43 -34.27 63.19
C GLY A 24 -21.49 -34.02 64.26
N LYS A 25 -22.62 -33.45 63.84
CA LYS A 25 -24.00 -33.83 64.20
C LYS A 25 -24.97 -32.84 63.53
N ARG A 26 -26.05 -33.37 62.94
CA ARG A 26 -27.22 -32.60 62.51
C ARG A 26 -28.21 -32.49 63.68
N ALA A 27 -28.77 -31.29 63.86
CA ALA A 27 -30.12 -31.02 64.35
C ALA A 27 -30.49 -29.65 63.75
N ALA A 28 -31.43 -29.60 62.81
CA ALA A 28 -32.87 -29.38 62.99
C ALA A 28 -33.20 -27.88 63.17
N GLU A 29 -34.25 -27.48 62.45
CA GLU A 29 -34.70 -26.12 62.15
C GLU A 29 -34.88 -25.21 63.37
N ASP A 30 -34.56 -23.93 63.22
CA ASP A 30 -35.36 -22.87 63.84
C ASP A 30 -35.29 -21.57 63.02
N GLN A 31 -36.48 -21.01 62.83
CA GLN A 31 -36.74 -19.70 62.21
C GLN A 31 -36.32 -18.61 63.20
N ASN A 32 -35.66 -17.54 62.74
CA ASN A 32 -36.01 -16.17 63.11
C ASN A 32 -35.15 -15.09 62.42
N GLU A 33 -35.77 -13.92 62.40
CA GLU A 33 -35.56 -12.70 61.63
C GLU A 33 -34.23 -11.94 61.87
N ASP A 34 -33.95 -11.08 60.89
CA ASP A 34 -33.12 -9.87 60.91
C ASP A 34 -31.66 -9.93 61.39
N GLY A 35 -30.74 -9.81 60.42
CA GLY A 35 -29.33 -9.55 60.68
C GLY A 35 -28.51 -9.21 59.45
N ALA A 36 -28.25 -7.90 59.27
CA ALA A 36 -27.17 -7.26 58.50
C ALA A 36 -26.71 -7.88 57.17
N LYS A 37 -26.95 -7.17 56.06
CA LYS A 37 -26.31 -7.42 54.76
C LYS A 37 -24.78 -7.48 54.92
N ARG A 38 -24.20 -8.69 54.88
CA ARG A 38 -22.76 -8.90 54.67
C ARG A 38 -22.34 -8.14 53.41
N ILE A 39 -21.53 -7.08 53.59
CA ILE A 39 -20.85 -6.41 52.49
C ILE A 39 -20.01 -7.46 51.76
N ARG A 40 -20.36 -7.76 50.51
CA ARG A 40 -19.59 -8.65 49.64
C ARG A 40 -18.24 -8.00 49.35
N THR A 41 -17.22 -8.34 50.14
CA THR A 41 -15.81 -7.95 49.94
C THR A 41 -15.14 -8.58 48.72
N LYS A 42 -15.86 -9.35 47.90
CA LYS A 42 -15.35 -9.95 46.64
C LYS A 42 -14.96 -8.91 45.57
N SER A 43 -15.34 -7.64 45.71
CA SER A 43 -14.94 -6.59 44.75
C SER A 43 -13.56 -5.98 45.01
N LEU A 44 -13.04 -6.09 46.24
CA LEU A 44 -11.77 -5.45 46.65
C LEU A 44 -10.51 -6.25 46.25
N TYR A 45 -10.66 -7.56 46.02
CA TYR A 45 -9.58 -8.48 45.64
C TYR A 45 -9.77 -9.09 44.24
N ARG A 46 -10.56 -8.45 43.39
CA ARG A 46 -10.69 -8.89 41.99
C ARG A 46 -9.39 -8.59 41.27
N GLN A 47 -8.84 -9.59 40.57
CA GLN A 47 -7.70 -9.35 39.68
C GLN A 47 -8.07 -8.23 38.69
N PRO A 48 -7.18 -7.25 38.45
CA PRO A 48 -7.47 -6.14 37.55
C PRO A 48 -7.89 -6.67 36.18
N THR A 49 -9.00 -6.15 35.65
CA THR A 49 -9.40 -6.46 34.28
C THR A 49 -8.35 -5.92 33.31
N VAL A 50 -8.25 -6.50 32.10
CA VAL A 50 -7.33 -6.01 31.06
C VAL A 50 -7.53 -4.51 30.77
N ASN A 51 -8.76 -4.01 30.87
CA ASN A 51 -9.07 -2.59 30.73
C ASN A 51 -8.57 -1.76 31.92
N GLU A 52 -8.61 -2.27 33.15
CA GLU A 52 -8.07 -1.61 34.35
C GLU A 52 -6.54 -1.63 34.37
N LEU A 53 -5.90 -2.72 33.93
CA LEU A 53 -4.45 -2.83 33.74
C LEU A 53 -3.94 -1.86 32.66
N ASN A 54 -4.64 -1.77 31.52
CA ASN A 54 -4.35 -0.78 30.49
C ASN A 54 -4.51 0.65 31.02
N ARG A 55 -5.58 0.92 31.77
CA ARG A 55 -5.77 2.21 32.43
C ARG A 55 -4.68 2.53 33.44
N LEU A 56 -4.19 1.57 34.23
CA LEU A 56 -3.12 1.78 35.19
C LEU A 56 -1.79 2.09 34.51
N GLN A 57 -1.42 1.37 33.44
CA GLN A 57 -0.24 1.71 32.62
C GLN A 57 -0.37 3.07 31.92
N GLU A 58 -1.58 3.43 31.49
CA GLU A 58 -1.89 4.77 30.99
C GLU A 58 -1.79 5.84 32.09
N THR A 59 -2.07 5.47 33.34
CA THR A 59 -2.04 6.35 34.52
C THR A 59 -0.61 6.59 35.04
N GLU A 60 0.32 5.68 34.83
CA GLU A 60 1.74 5.93 35.12
C GLU A 60 2.34 6.98 34.15
N ASN A 61 1.78 7.09 32.95
CA ASN A 61 2.16 8.04 31.91
C ASN A 61 1.14 9.20 31.73
N LEU A 62 0.27 9.42 32.73
CA LEU A 62 -1.01 10.14 32.60
C LEU A 62 -0.92 11.56 32.02
N PHE A 63 0.13 12.31 32.39
CA PHE A 63 0.27 13.71 31.97
C PHE A 63 0.60 13.82 30.47
N ASN A 64 1.55 13.03 29.99
CA ASN A 64 1.91 13.00 28.57
C ASN A 64 0.84 12.29 27.75
N SER A 65 0.21 11.22 28.27
CA SER A 65 -0.82 10.46 27.56
C SER A 65 -2.10 11.29 27.30
N ASN A 66 -2.57 12.08 28.27
CA ASN A 66 -3.79 12.88 28.11
C ASN A 66 -3.59 14.05 27.14
N LEU A 67 -2.49 14.80 27.26
CA LEU A 67 -2.19 15.89 26.33
C LEU A 67 -2.02 15.34 24.90
N PHE A 68 -1.26 14.25 24.73
CA PHE A 68 -1.02 13.63 23.44
C PHE A 68 -2.32 13.12 22.81
N ARG A 69 -3.24 12.56 23.61
CA ARG A 69 -4.56 12.14 23.14
C ARG A 69 -5.40 13.32 22.65
N LEU A 70 -5.45 14.43 23.39
CA LEU A 70 -6.17 15.64 22.94
C LEU A 70 -5.59 16.18 21.63
N GLN A 71 -4.27 16.19 21.50
CA GLN A 71 -3.59 16.60 20.29
C GLN A 71 -3.88 15.65 19.10
N ILE A 72 -3.95 14.32 19.33
CA ILE A 72 -4.40 13.36 18.31
C ILE A 72 -5.82 13.70 17.86
N ASP A 73 -6.75 13.86 18.80
CA ASP A 73 -8.16 14.11 18.49
C ASP A 73 -8.32 15.39 17.66
N GLU A 74 -7.57 16.45 18.01
CA GLU A 74 -7.53 17.71 17.26
C GLU A 74 -6.98 17.54 15.83
N ILE A 75 -5.81 16.90 15.66
CA ILE A 75 -5.23 16.65 14.33
C ILE A 75 -6.20 15.80 13.49
N ILE A 76 -6.76 14.74 14.05
CA ILE A 76 -7.66 13.84 13.32
C ILE A 76 -8.90 14.60 12.84
N GLN A 77 -9.44 15.51 13.66
CA GLN A 77 -10.56 16.36 13.27
C GLN A 77 -10.18 17.35 12.16
N GLU A 78 -8.97 17.93 12.20
CA GLU A 78 -8.49 18.88 11.20
C GLU A 78 -8.25 18.22 9.83
N VAL A 79 -7.66 17.02 9.82
CA VAL A 79 -7.30 16.32 8.57
C VAL A 79 -8.48 15.59 7.93
N LYS A 80 -9.59 15.42 8.64
CA LYS A 80 -10.78 14.71 8.15
C LYS A 80 -11.37 15.39 6.92
N VAL A 81 -11.86 14.59 5.98
CA VAL A 81 -12.59 15.11 4.82
C VAL A 81 -13.90 15.73 5.29
N LYS A 82 -14.22 16.91 4.77
CA LYS A 82 -15.45 17.62 5.15
C LYS A 82 -16.67 16.89 4.58
N GLU A 83 -17.72 16.70 5.38
CA GLU A 83 -18.98 16.05 4.94
C GLU A 83 -19.56 16.64 3.64
N LYS A 84 -19.48 17.97 3.48
CA LYS A 84 -19.96 18.64 2.26
C LYS A 84 -19.20 18.19 1.01
N THR A 85 -17.91 17.92 1.14
CA THR A 85 -17.06 17.41 0.05
C THR A 85 -17.38 15.95 -0.22
N GLU A 86 -17.59 15.14 0.82
CA GLU A 86 -17.97 13.72 0.69
C GLU A 86 -19.30 13.56 -0.04
N LYS A 87 -20.35 14.29 0.36
CA LYS A 87 -21.67 14.23 -0.29
C LYS A 87 -21.60 14.61 -1.78
N LYS A 88 -20.85 15.68 -2.10
CA LYS A 88 -20.63 16.12 -3.49
C LYS A 88 -19.86 15.09 -4.31
N PHE A 89 -18.81 14.50 -3.71
CA PHE A 89 -18.03 13.48 -4.37
C PHE A 89 -18.85 12.23 -4.64
N LEU A 90 -19.67 11.77 -3.69
CA LEU A 90 -20.53 10.61 -3.87
C LEU A 90 -21.57 10.82 -4.97
N GLN A 91 -22.18 12.01 -5.06
CA GLN A 91 -23.07 12.36 -6.16
C GLN A 91 -22.34 12.30 -7.51
N PHE A 92 -21.19 12.96 -7.61
CA PHE A 92 -20.34 12.93 -8.81
C PHE A 92 -19.92 11.50 -9.18
N PHE A 93 -19.53 10.70 -8.19
CA PHE A 93 -19.10 9.32 -8.40
C PHE A 93 -20.24 8.46 -8.94
N ASN A 94 -21.48 8.62 -8.45
CA ASN A 94 -22.63 7.88 -8.97
C ASN A 94 -22.91 8.23 -10.43
N GLU A 95 -22.87 9.51 -10.80
CA GLU A 95 -23.01 9.97 -12.19
C GLU A 95 -21.89 9.42 -13.08
N LEU A 96 -20.65 9.49 -12.62
CA LEU A 96 -19.49 8.94 -13.31
C LEU A 96 -19.59 7.41 -13.48
N LYS A 97 -20.03 6.70 -12.44
CA LYS A 97 -20.21 5.24 -12.45
C LYS A 97 -21.27 4.84 -13.46
N THR A 98 -22.42 5.53 -13.50
CA THR A 98 -23.46 5.31 -14.52
C THR A 98 -22.91 5.56 -15.92
N TYR A 99 -22.12 6.63 -16.12
CA TYR A 99 -21.48 6.90 -17.42
C TYR A 99 -20.49 5.80 -17.82
N LEU A 100 -19.60 5.38 -16.92
CA LEU A 100 -18.62 4.33 -17.16
C LEU A 100 -19.29 2.98 -17.49
N LEU A 101 -20.37 2.63 -16.78
CA LEU A 101 -21.14 1.41 -17.04
C LEU A 101 -21.98 1.50 -18.32
N SER A 102 -22.19 2.68 -18.89
CA SER A 102 -22.85 2.84 -20.20
C SER A 102 -21.95 2.52 -21.39
N ILE A 103 -20.64 2.38 -21.17
CA ILE A 103 -19.69 2.00 -22.22
C ILE A 103 -20.06 0.60 -22.76
N SER A 104 -20.22 0.49 -24.07
CA SER A 104 -20.55 -0.75 -24.77
C SER A 104 -19.32 -1.66 -24.90
N GLU A 105 -19.56 -2.96 -24.99
CA GLU A 105 -18.52 -3.91 -25.38
C GLU A 105 -18.08 -3.66 -26.83
N ASP A 106 -16.80 -3.92 -27.12
CA ASP A 106 -16.21 -3.73 -28.44
C ASP A 106 -15.49 -5.01 -28.84
N GLY A 107 -16.17 -5.83 -29.63
CA GLY A 107 -15.65 -7.10 -30.14
C GLY A 107 -14.59 -6.94 -31.24
N THR A 108 -14.15 -5.72 -31.56
CA THR A 108 -13.09 -5.51 -32.55
C THR A 108 -11.74 -5.93 -31.98
N GLU A 109 -11.04 -6.80 -32.69
CA GLU A 109 -9.68 -7.22 -32.32
C GLU A 109 -8.65 -6.23 -32.88
N TYR A 110 -7.75 -5.74 -32.01
CA TYR A 110 -6.70 -4.79 -32.35
C TYR A 110 -5.31 -5.39 -32.15
N ASP A 111 -4.43 -5.29 -33.16
CA ASP A 111 -3.00 -5.51 -32.93
C ASP A 111 -2.39 -4.26 -32.27
N LEU A 112 -1.95 -4.39 -31.02
CA LEU A 112 -1.34 -3.30 -30.27
C LEU A 112 0.06 -2.90 -30.78
N SER A 113 0.61 -3.64 -31.74
CA SER A 113 1.86 -3.27 -32.46
C SER A 113 1.60 -2.19 -33.50
N GLU A 114 0.35 -2.08 -33.96
CA GLU A 114 -0.09 -1.08 -34.91
C GLU A 114 -0.72 0.13 -34.21
N GLN A 115 -0.86 1.22 -34.94
CA GLN A 115 -1.47 2.45 -34.41
C GLN A 115 -3.00 2.52 -34.63
N THR A 116 -3.63 1.43 -35.06
CA THR A 116 -5.07 1.37 -35.39
C THR A 116 -5.95 1.73 -34.20
N LEU A 117 -5.69 1.17 -33.02
CA LEU A 117 -6.40 1.50 -31.78
C LEU A 117 -6.24 2.97 -31.41
N CYS A 118 -5.01 3.50 -31.43
CA CYS A 118 -4.73 4.91 -31.11
C CYS A 118 -5.46 5.87 -32.07
N LYS A 119 -5.53 5.52 -33.37
CA LYS A 119 -6.26 6.31 -34.38
C LYS A 119 -7.77 6.33 -34.10
N LYS A 120 -8.36 5.19 -33.72
CA LYS A 120 -9.78 5.10 -33.33
C LYS A 120 -10.07 5.94 -32.08
N LEU A 121 -9.24 5.78 -31.05
CA LEU A 121 -9.50 6.36 -29.73
C LEU A 121 -9.11 7.84 -29.61
N LYS A 122 -8.28 8.38 -30.53
CA LYS A 122 -7.71 9.74 -30.47
C LYS A 122 -6.92 10.03 -29.19
N VAL A 123 -6.47 8.99 -28.49
CA VAL A 123 -5.55 9.05 -27.34
C VAL A 123 -4.35 8.14 -27.61
N LYS A 124 -3.26 8.35 -26.88
CA LYS A 124 -2.05 7.53 -27.00
C LYS A 124 -2.02 6.45 -25.93
N LEU A 125 -1.36 5.34 -26.24
CA LEU A 125 -1.08 4.28 -25.27
C LEU A 125 0.01 4.75 -24.29
N PRO A 126 -0.19 4.57 -22.97
CA PRO A 126 0.77 4.99 -21.95
C PRO A 126 1.92 3.96 -21.77
N ILE A 127 2.54 3.54 -22.87
CA ILE A 127 3.64 2.56 -22.86
C ILE A 127 4.93 3.19 -23.37
N SER A 128 6.07 2.66 -22.94
CA SER A 128 7.37 3.04 -23.51
C SER A 128 7.60 2.40 -24.87
N GLU A 129 8.45 3.03 -25.68
CA GLU A 129 8.87 2.53 -27.00
C GLU A 129 9.39 1.09 -26.94
N ARG A 130 10.06 0.68 -25.86
CA ARG A 130 10.55 -0.70 -25.68
C ARG A 130 9.41 -1.74 -25.66
N LEU A 131 8.25 -1.38 -25.13
CA LEU A 131 7.06 -2.24 -25.09
C LEU A 131 6.27 -2.24 -26.41
N SER A 132 6.44 -1.20 -27.24
CA SER A 132 5.69 -1.05 -28.49
C SER A 132 5.86 -2.23 -29.45
N LYS A 133 7.06 -2.82 -29.51
CA LYS A 133 7.43 -3.91 -30.42
C LYS A 133 6.80 -5.28 -30.10
N THR A 134 6.21 -5.43 -28.92
CA THR A 134 5.65 -6.72 -28.49
C THR A 134 4.31 -6.99 -29.19
N LYS A 135 4.27 -7.99 -30.07
CA LYS A 135 3.03 -8.43 -30.73
C LYS A 135 1.99 -8.91 -29.72
N CYS A 136 0.81 -8.29 -29.74
CA CYS A 136 -0.26 -8.59 -28.81
C CYS A 136 -1.60 -8.16 -29.40
N MET A 137 -2.54 -9.10 -29.50
CA MET A 137 -3.92 -8.82 -29.89
C MET A 137 -4.75 -8.42 -28.68
N PHE A 138 -5.63 -7.46 -28.84
CA PHE A 138 -6.45 -6.88 -27.78
C PHE A 138 -7.88 -6.68 -28.23
N THR A 139 -8.82 -7.11 -27.37
CA THR A 139 -10.25 -6.88 -27.51
C THR A 139 -10.74 -6.25 -26.21
N PHE A 140 -11.63 -5.27 -26.29
CA PHE A 140 -12.15 -4.60 -25.11
C PHE A 140 -13.42 -5.30 -24.64
N HIS A 141 -13.31 -5.99 -23.50
CA HIS A 141 -14.45 -6.54 -22.77
C HIS A 141 -14.92 -5.58 -21.71
N LYS A 142 -16.22 -5.43 -21.57
CA LYS A 142 -16.83 -4.50 -20.62
C LYS A 142 -16.61 -4.96 -19.17
N PHE A 143 -16.12 -4.07 -18.31
CA PHE A 143 -15.99 -4.34 -16.87
C PHE A 143 -17.35 -4.37 -16.17
N SER A 144 -17.43 -5.17 -15.11
CA SER A 144 -18.67 -5.40 -14.35
C SER A 144 -19.02 -4.26 -13.38
N ASP A 145 -18.02 -3.66 -12.75
CA ASP A 145 -18.23 -2.64 -11.72
C ASP A 145 -17.09 -1.63 -11.62
N VAL A 146 -17.39 -0.48 -10.99
CA VAL A 146 -16.42 0.53 -10.58
C VAL A 146 -16.57 0.76 -9.07
N GLN A 147 -15.47 0.60 -8.34
CA GLN A 147 -15.45 0.67 -6.88
C GLN A 147 -14.56 1.80 -6.38
N ILE A 148 -14.96 2.44 -5.29
CA ILE A 148 -14.09 3.36 -4.56
C ILE A 148 -13.22 2.51 -3.64
N VAL A 149 -11.89 2.71 -3.68
CA VAL A 149 -10.92 1.90 -2.93
C VAL A 149 -9.94 2.78 -2.17
N GLY A 150 -8.98 2.15 -1.50
CA GLY A 150 -7.87 2.83 -0.85
C GLY A 150 -8.30 3.65 0.36
N SER A 151 -7.56 4.74 0.61
CA SER A 151 -7.69 5.51 1.86
C SER A 151 -9.08 6.12 2.05
N TYR A 152 -9.73 6.51 0.96
CA TYR A 152 -11.04 7.14 1.01
C TYR A 152 -12.13 6.14 1.41
N ALA A 153 -12.16 4.98 0.75
CA ALA A 153 -13.10 3.90 1.08
C ALA A 153 -12.96 3.40 2.53
N LEU A 154 -11.73 3.37 3.04
CA LEU A 154 -11.43 2.93 4.41
C LEU A 154 -11.73 3.98 5.48
N GLY A 155 -12.04 5.24 5.10
CA GLY A 155 -12.21 6.34 6.03
C GLY A 155 -10.89 6.83 6.66
N CYS A 156 -9.76 6.60 6.00
CA CYS A 156 -8.41 6.94 6.47
C CYS A 156 -7.74 7.99 5.54
N SER A 157 -8.53 8.84 4.91
CA SER A 157 -8.08 9.88 3.98
C SER A 157 -7.68 11.16 4.70
N ILE A 158 -6.67 11.84 4.16
CA ILE A 158 -6.21 13.14 4.62
C ILE A 158 -6.66 14.19 3.61
N ASN A 159 -7.39 15.20 4.08
CA ASN A 159 -7.98 16.25 3.23
C ASN A 159 -6.93 17.12 2.50
N SER A 160 -5.72 17.24 3.04
CA SER A 160 -4.62 17.92 2.36
C SER A 160 -4.17 17.14 1.12
N LYS A 161 -4.42 17.73 -0.06
CA LYS A 161 -4.22 17.15 -1.40
C LYS A 161 -4.95 15.82 -1.57
N LEU A 162 -6.26 15.83 -1.33
CA LEU A 162 -7.09 14.63 -1.41
C LEU A 162 -7.03 14.02 -2.83
N LYS A 163 -6.61 12.76 -2.91
CA LYS A 163 -6.67 11.94 -4.12
C LYS A 163 -7.50 10.71 -3.80
N VAL A 164 -8.61 10.53 -4.52
CA VAL A 164 -9.53 9.40 -4.33
C VAL A 164 -9.19 8.32 -5.35
N ASP A 165 -8.93 7.11 -4.85
CA ASP A 165 -8.62 5.96 -5.69
C ASP A 165 -9.92 5.24 -6.07
N LEU A 166 -10.12 5.03 -7.37
CA LEU A 166 -11.13 4.17 -7.96
C LEU A 166 -10.45 2.93 -8.51
N GLN A 167 -11.16 1.80 -8.47
CA GLN A 167 -10.71 0.55 -9.05
C GLN A 167 -11.71 0.06 -10.08
N ILE A 168 -11.20 -0.32 -11.25
CA ILE A 168 -11.94 -1.02 -12.29
C ILE A 168 -11.32 -2.41 -12.43
N THR A 169 -12.14 -3.44 -12.27
CA THR A 169 -11.69 -4.83 -12.43
C THR A 169 -11.84 -5.21 -13.91
N VAL A 170 -10.70 -5.49 -14.55
CA VAL A 170 -10.65 -5.87 -15.96
C VAL A 170 -11.09 -7.33 -16.11
N PRO A 171 -12.08 -7.63 -16.99
CA PRO A 171 -12.57 -8.98 -17.21
C PRO A 171 -11.48 -9.95 -17.65
N SER A 172 -11.57 -11.19 -17.18
CA SER A 172 -10.58 -12.24 -17.44
C SER A 172 -10.44 -12.60 -18.92
N GLU A 173 -11.50 -12.44 -19.70
CA GLU A 173 -11.57 -12.67 -21.15
C GLU A 173 -10.63 -11.75 -21.93
N THR A 174 -10.29 -10.59 -21.37
CA THR A 174 -9.29 -9.66 -21.95
C THR A 174 -7.92 -10.33 -22.08
N TYR A 175 -7.63 -11.32 -21.23
CA TYR A 175 -6.31 -11.93 -21.08
C TYR A 175 -6.28 -13.38 -21.57
N THR A 176 -5.19 -13.74 -22.24
CA THR A 176 -4.91 -15.13 -22.59
C THR A 176 -3.78 -15.69 -21.73
N LYS A 177 -3.66 -17.02 -21.65
CA LYS A 177 -2.58 -17.69 -20.91
C LYS A 177 -1.18 -17.22 -21.37
N ASN A 178 -1.01 -16.87 -22.65
CA ASN A 178 0.25 -16.43 -23.22
C ASN A 178 0.57 -14.96 -22.95
N ASP A 179 -0.38 -14.17 -22.43
CA ASP A 179 -0.11 -12.77 -22.10
C ASP A 179 0.62 -12.59 -20.76
N SER A 180 0.79 -13.68 -20.00
CA SER A 180 1.58 -13.70 -18.77
C SER A 180 3.07 -13.42 -18.98
N ILE A 181 3.58 -13.58 -20.21
CA ILE A 181 5.01 -13.43 -20.53
C ILE A 181 5.29 -12.14 -21.30
N ASN A 182 6.52 -11.64 -21.19
CA ASN A 182 7.08 -10.59 -22.04
C ASN A 182 6.24 -9.30 -22.10
N TYR A 183 5.71 -8.84 -20.96
CA TYR A 183 4.93 -7.60 -20.82
C TYR A 183 3.67 -7.50 -21.69
N ARG A 184 3.18 -8.61 -22.25
CA ARG A 184 1.91 -8.65 -23.01
C ARG A 184 0.74 -8.24 -22.11
N TYR A 185 0.73 -8.71 -20.86
CA TYR A 185 -0.21 -8.27 -19.82
C TYR A 185 -0.22 -6.74 -19.66
N HIS A 186 0.95 -6.13 -19.42
CA HIS A 186 1.09 -4.69 -19.23
C HIS A 186 0.64 -3.91 -20.46
N LYS A 187 0.91 -4.42 -21.67
CA LYS A 187 0.46 -3.81 -22.93
C LYS A 187 -1.06 -3.83 -23.05
N LYS A 188 -1.71 -4.97 -22.76
CA LYS A 188 -3.18 -5.08 -22.71
C LYS A 188 -3.79 -4.16 -21.65
N ARG A 189 -3.19 -4.13 -20.46
CA ARG A 189 -3.60 -3.24 -19.37
C ARG A 189 -3.53 -1.76 -19.79
N ALA A 190 -2.46 -1.35 -20.44
CA ALA A 190 -2.31 0.01 -20.95
C ALA A 190 -3.31 0.34 -22.08
N ALA A 191 -3.64 -0.62 -22.94
CA ALA A 191 -4.68 -0.48 -23.95
C ALA A 191 -6.08 -0.34 -23.34
N TYR A 192 -6.38 -1.13 -22.31
CA TYR A 192 -7.62 -1.04 -21.56
C TYR A 192 -7.76 0.34 -20.87
N LEU A 193 -6.68 0.83 -20.26
CA LEU A 193 -6.63 2.16 -19.66
C LEU A 193 -6.85 3.27 -20.70
N ALA A 194 -6.25 3.15 -21.88
CA ALA A 194 -6.43 4.10 -22.98
C ALA A 194 -7.86 4.10 -23.52
N TYR A 195 -8.52 2.93 -23.57
CA TYR A 195 -9.93 2.83 -23.95
C TYR A 195 -10.82 3.63 -22.98
N ILE A 196 -10.63 3.44 -21.68
CA ILE A 196 -11.34 4.22 -20.64
C ILE A 196 -11.03 5.71 -20.78
N ALA A 197 -9.76 6.07 -20.97
CA ALA A 197 -9.34 7.46 -21.14
C ALA A 197 -9.99 8.15 -22.35
N ALA A 198 -10.22 7.41 -23.44
CA ALA A 198 -10.88 7.94 -24.63
C ALA A 198 -12.37 8.28 -24.39
N HIS A 199 -13.07 7.46 -23.60
CA HIS A 199 -14.43 7.75 -23.18
C HIS A 199 -14.47 8.91 -22.18
N LEU A 200 -13.60 8.89 -21.16
CA LEU A 200 -13.51 9.99 -20.18
C LEU A 200 -13.12 11.33 -20.81
N SER A 201 -12.34 11.33 -21.90
CA SER A 201 -12.03 12.54 -22.67
C SER A 201 -13.27 13.21 -23.31
N LYS A 202 -14.36 12.45 -23.50
CA LYS A 202 -15.64 12.96 -24.01
C LYS A 202 -16.61 13.34 -22.90
N TYR A 203 -16.31 13.00 -21.65
CA TYR A 203 -17.18 13.25 -20.51
C TYR A 203 -17.04 14.70 -20.04
N GLU A 204 -18.13 15.47 -20.15
CA GLU A 204 -18.07 16.91 -19.94
C GLU A 204 -17.72 17.33 -18.51
N GLN A 205 -17.87 16.46 -17.51
CA GLN A 205 -17.57 16.80 -16.12
C GLN A 205 -16.09 16.65 -15.73
N ILE A 206 -15.19 16.32 -16.68
CA ILE A 206 -13.75 16.20 -16.43
C ILE A 206 -13.01 17.41 -17.01
N GLU A 207 -12.17 18.03 -16.20
CA GLU A 207 -11.39 19.22 -16.56
C GLU A 207 -10.00 18.84 -17.11
N GLU A 208 -9.29 17.99 -16.38
CA GLU A 208 -7.93 17.57 -16.66
C GLU A 208 -7.88 16.05 -16.64
N LEU A 209 -7.24 15.45 -17.65
CA LEU A 209 -7.10 14.00 -17.79
C LEU A 209 -5.65 13.66 -18.19
N GLN A 210 -4.98 12.89 -17.35
CA GLN A 210 -3.55 12.59 -17.47
C GLN A 210 -3.27 11.13 -17.15
N TYR A 211 -2.26 10.57 -17.79
CA TYR A 211 -1.61 9.37 -17.28
C TYR A 211 -0.62 9.76 -16.18
N SER A 212 -0.40 8.87 -15.22
CA SER A 212 0.66 9.05 -14.23
C SER A 212 1.30 7.72 -13.83
N TYR A 213 2.51 7.79 -13.29
CA TYR A 213 3.15 6.65 -12.63
C TYR A 213 2.88 6.65 -11.13
N VAL A 214 2.75 5.45 -10.57
CA VAL A 214 2.65 5.24 -9.13
C VAL A 214 3.87 4.45 -8.67
N SER A 215 4.52 4.92 -7.60
CA SER A 215 5.68 4.24 -7.01
C SER A 215 6.77 3.93 -8.05
N MET A 216 6.98 4.84 -9.01
CA MET A 216 8.05 4.74 -10.02
C MET A 216 7.92 3.56 -10.99
N SER A 217 6.73 2.96 -11.15
CA SER A 217 6.52 1.87 -12.12
C SER A 217 6.16 2.42 -13.51
N GLU A 218 7.11 2.31 -14.44
CA GLU A 218 6.94 2.72 -15.84
C GLU A 218 5.99 1.78 -16.60
N SER A 219 5.90 0.52 -16.18
CA SER A 219 5.09 -0.52 -16.84
C SER A 219 3.61 -0.51 -16.44
N LYS A 220 3.25 0.20 -15.35
CA LYS A 220 1.88 0.27 -14.82
C LYS A 220 1.41 1.71 -14.64
N PRO A 221 1.18 2.43 -15.74
CA PRO A 221 0.54 3.74 -15.67
C PRO A 221 -0.87 3.63 -15.05
N VAL A 222 -1.31 4.71 -14.43
CA VAL A 222 -2.69 4.91 -13.94
C VAL A 222 -3.29 6.15 -14.59
N LEU A 223 -4.60 6.32 -14.48
CA LEU A 223 -5.31 7.45 -15.06
C LEU A 223 -5.73 8.41 -13.95
N ASP A 224 -5.18 9.62 -13.96
CA ASP A 224 -5.51 10.70 -13.03
C ASP A 224 -6.39 11.72 -13.72
N PHE A 225 -7.41 12.20 -13.03
CA PHE A 225 -8.27 13.28 -13.53
C PHE A 225 -8.78 14.21 -12.43
N LYS A 226 -9.16 15.42 -12.85
CA LYS A 226 -9.83 16.40 -12.00
C LYS A 226 -11.28 16.60 -12.43
N PRO A 227 -12.25 16.44 -11.53
CA PRO A 227 -13.63 16.84 -11.78
C PRO A 227 -13.73 18.35 -12.03
N LYS A 228 -14.62 18.79 -12.93
CA LYS A 228 -14.86 20.21 -13.18
C LYS A 228 -15.44 20.92 -11.97
N GLY A 229 -15.13 22.22 -11.87
CA GLY A 229 -15.74 23.14 -10.93
C GLY A 229 -15.17 23.03 -9.51
N LYS A 230 -15.98 23.39 -8.51
CA LYS A 230 -15.50 23.53 -7.12
C LYS A 230 -14.95 22.23 -6.51
N LEU A 231 -15.34 21.06 -7.05
CA LEU A 231 -14.86 19.77 -6.58
C LEU A 231 -13.40 19.50 -6.97
N GLY A 232 -13.00 19.87 -8.19
CA GLY A 232 -11.62 19.73 -8.68
C GLY A 232 -10.59 20.55 -7.91
N ASN A 233 -11.02 21.65 -7.29
CA ASN A 233 -10.17 22.45 -6.39
C ASN A 233 -9.92 21.77 -5.04
N GLN A 234 -10.75 20.78 -4.67
CA GLN A 234 -10.67 20.09 -3.38
C GLN A 234 -10.02 18.72 -3.50
N LEU A 235 -10.25 18.00 -4.61
CA LEU A 235 -9.75 16.65 -4.80
C LEU A 235 -9.40 16.34 -6.25
N SER A 236 -8.57 15.31 -6.39
CA SER A 236 -8.31 14.62 -7.66
C SER A 236 -8.77 13.16 -7.56
N VAL A 237 -8.98 12.50 -8.69
CA VAL A 237 -9.39 11.10 -8.75
C VAL A 237 -8.37 10.32 -9.57
N ARG A 238 -8.08 9.10 -9.12
CA ARG A 238 -7.14 8.17 -9.78
C ARG A 238 -7.83 6.85 -10.04
N ILE A 239 -7.79 6.37 -11.27
CA ILE A 239 -8.30 5.04 -11.64
C ILE A 239 -7.13 4.07 -11.70
N HIS A 240 -7.24 3.02 -10.89
CA HIS A 240 -6.42 1.82 -10.94
C HIS A 240 -7.16 0.72 -11.67
N LEU A 241 -6.40 -0.10 -12.41
CA LEU A 241 -6.91 -1.32 -13.00
C LEU A 241 -6.50 -2.50 -12.13
N ALA A 242 -7.47 -3.33 -11.76
CA ALA A 242 -7.27 -4.64 -11.16
C ALA A 242 -7.62 -5.71 -12.19
N CYS A 243 -7.25 -6.96 -11.89
CA CYS A 243 -7.56 -8.10 -12.74
C CYS A 243 -8.52 -9.04 -11.99
N GLU A 244 -9.48 -9.65 -12.69
CA GLU A 244 -10.27 -10.73 -12.11
C GLU A 244 -9.37 -11.91 -11.71
N SER A 245 -9.76 -12.62 -10.64
CA SER A 245 -8.93 -13.62 -9.97
C SER A 245 -8.78 -14.93 -10.76
N ASP A 246 -9.67 -15.15 -11.73
CA ASP A 246 -9.71 -16.27 -12.66
C ASP A 246 -8.79 -16.10 -13.89
N ALA A 247 -8.42 -14.85 -14.23
CA ALA A 247 -7.54 -14.54 -15.36
C ALA A 247 -6.21 -15.31 -15.31
N TYR A 248 -5.61 -15.42 -14.12
CA TYR A 248 -4.38 -16.18 -13.90
C TYR A 248 -4.31 -16.83 -12.53
N LYS A 249 -3.70 -18.02 -12.48
CA LYS A 249 -3.35 -18.67 -11.20
C LYS A 249 -2.14 -17.98 -10.56
N LEU A 250 -2.24 -17.62 -9.29
CA LEU A 250 -1.22 -16.88 -8.53
C LEU A 250 0.17 -17.51 -8.58
N HIS A 251 0.25 -18.85 -8.49
CA HIS A 251 1.53 -19.58 -8.48
C HIS A 251 2.36 -19.35 -9.76
N ARG A 252 1.73 -18.90 -10.87
CA ARG A 252 2.42 -18.54 -12.12
C ARG A 252 3.39 -17.38 -11.93
N PHE A 253 3.07 -16.47 -11.03
CA PHE A 253 3.85 -15.29 -10.71
C PHE A 253 4.55 -15.43 -9.35
N SER A 254 4.88 -16.65 -8.92
CA SER A 254 5.75 -16.85 -7.75
C SER A 254 7.10 -16.11 -7.97
N PRO A 255 7.71 -15.52 -6.93
CA PRO A 255 9.03 -14.88 -7.04
C PRO A 255 10.13 -15.76 -7.68
N GLU A 256 10.00 -17.08 -7.56
CA GLU A 256 10.94 -18.07 -8.10
C GLU A 256 10.73 -18.41 -9.58
N ARG A 257 9.66 -17.92 -10.21
CA ARG A 257 9.36 -18.22 -11.63
C ARG A 257 9.89 -17.15 -12.57
N ASN A 258 10.25 -17.57 -13.77
CA ASN A 258 10.54 -16.68 -14.90
C ASN A 258 9.28 -16.47 -15.75
N ASN A 259 8.92 -15.21 -15.99
CA ASN A 259 7.91 -14.82 -16.98
C ASN A 259 8.45 -13.79 -17.99
N LEU A 260 9.76 -13.49 -17.95
CA LEU A 260 10.41 -12.60 -18.88
C LEU A 260 11.58 -13.31 -19.56
N ARG A 261 11.42 -13.59 -20.86
CA ARG A 261 12.42 -14.36 -21.62
C ARG A 261 13.64 -13.51 -21.93
N GLU A 262 14.83 -14.06 -21.74
CA GLU A 262 16.10 -13.37 -22.00
C GLU A 262 16.19 -12.82 -23.42
N ALA A 263 15.81 -13.63 -24.42
CA ALA A 263 15.79 -13.24 -25.83
C ALA A 263 14.95 -11.97 -26.10
N TRP A 264 13.84 -11.80 -25.36
CA TRP A 264 12.99 -10.61 -25.49
C TRP A 264 13.63 -9.38 -24.82
N VAL A 265 14.28 -9.56 -23.66
CA VAL A 265 14.89 -8.45 -22.91
C VAL A 265 16.14 -7.93 -23.61
N LEU A 266 16.99 -8.84 -24.08
CA LEU A 266 18.32 -8.56 -24.62
C LEU A 266 18.33 -8.36 -26.13
N ASN A 267 17.19 -8.58 -26.82
CA ASN A 267 17.07 -8.57 -28.28
C ASN A 267 18.08 -9.52 -28.97
N GLU A 268 18.40 -10.65 -28.33
CA GLU A 268 19.29 -11.67 -28.91
C GLU A 268 18.46 -12.59 -29.84
N ASN A 269 18.80 -12.62 -31.14
CA ASN A 269 18.32 -13.63 -32.08
C ASN A 269 18.86 -15.00 -31.63
N SER A 270 18.08 -15.73 -30.85
CA SER A 270 18.52 -17.03 -30.32
C SER A 270 17.51 -18.11 -30.69
N GLU A 271 17.85 -18.85 -31.73
CA GLU A 271 17.16 -20.07 -32.22
C GLU A 271 17.20 -21.23 -31.22
N ASN A 272 17.82 -21.07 -30.04
CA ASN A 272 18.02 -22.13 -29.04
C ASN A 272 17.77 -21.68 -27.59
N ASN A 273 16.56 -21.20 -27.26
CA ASN A 273 16.22 -20.86 -25.87
C ASN A 273 15.05 -21.70 -25.34
N THR A 274 15.31 -22.99 -25.12
CA THR A 274 14.44 -23.93 -24.39
C THR A 274 14.70 -23.96 -22.88
N LYS A 275 15.75 -23.28 -22.39
CA LYS A 275 16.03 -23.19 -20.95
C LYS A 275 15.19 -22.11 -20.28
N VAL A 276 14.59 -22.44 -19.14
CA VAL A 276 13.90 -21.49 -18.27
C VAL A 276 14.96 -20.52 -17.74
N GLY A 277 14.82 -19.23 -18.06
CA GLY A 277 15.73 -18.17 -17.61
C GLY A 277 15.65 -17.92 -16.08
N PRO A 278 16.45 -16.99 -15.54
CA PRO A 278 16.48 -16.68 -14.11
C PRO A 278 15.12 -16.16 -13.61
N PRO A 279 14.82 -16.27 -12.30
CA PRO A 279 13.56 -15.81 -11.73
C PRO A 279 13.33 -14.30 -11.96
N THR A 280 12.07 -13.90 -12.12
CA THR A 280 11.68 -12.52 -12.43
C THR A 280 10.75 -11.92 -11.36
N PRO A 281 11.20 -11.81 -10.09
CA PRO A 281 10.34 -11.40 -8.98
C PRO A 281 9.77 -9.98 -9.14
N TYR A 282 10.50 -9.04 -9.75
CA TYR A 282 10.01 -7.66 -9.94
C TYR A 282 8.84 -7.62 -10.94
N TYR A 283 9.01 -8.24 -12.12
CA TYR A 283 7.94 -8.42 -13.09
C TYR A 283 6.74 -9.17 -12.50
N ASN A 284 7.00 -10.27 -11.80
CA ASN A 284 5.94 -11.11 -11.23
C ASN A 284 5.12 -10.35 -10.18
N SER A 285 5.78 -9.58 -9.31
CA SER A 285 5.12 -8.77 -8.28
C SER A 285 4.30 -7.62 -8.88
N SER A 286 4.74 -7.07 -10.01
CA SER A 286 3.98 -6.08 -10.78
C SER A 286 2.62 -6.63 -11.27
N VAL A 287 2.57 -7.86 -11.77
CA VAL A 287 1.30 -8.51 -12.18
C VAL A 287 0.50 -8.98 -10.96
N LEU A 288 1.14 -9.60 -9.97
CA LEU A 288 0.48 -10.05 -8.74
C LEU A 288 -0.24 -8.93 -8.00
N SER A 289 0.32 -7.72 -7.99
CA SER A 289 -0.33 -6.58 -7.32
C SER A 289 -1.69 -6.24 -7.93
N ASP A 290 -1.91 -6.43 -9.24
CA ASP A 290 -3.24 -6.22 -9.86
C ASP A 290 -4.17 -7.43 -9.65
N LEU A 291 -3.64 -8.66 -9.64
CA LEU A 291 -4.41 -9.89 -9.38
C LEU A 291 -4.91 -9.98 -7.94
N THR A 292 -4.17 -9.41 -6.99
CA THR A 292 -4.49 -9.46 -5.56
C THR A 292 -5.15 -8.17 -5.05
N ALA A 293 -5.31 -7.13 -5.90
CA ALA A 293 -5.82 -5.83 -5.49
C ALA A 293 -7.19 -5.91 -4.80
N SER A 294 -8.16 -6.59 -5.41
CA SER A 294 -9.51 -6.75 -4.85
C SER A 294 -9.51 -7.51 -3.52
N VAL A 295 -8.78 -8.63 -3.46
CA VAL A 295 -8.65 -9.46 -2.24
C VAL A 295 -7.98 -8.67 -1.12
N ASN A 296 -6.94 -7.89 -1.44
CA ASN A 296 -6.27 -7.02 -0.47
C ASN A 296 -7.20 -5.92 0.05
N GLN A 297 -8.06 -5.36 -0.81
CA GLN A 297 -9.04 -4.36 -0.39
C GLN A 297 -10.13 -4.97 0.50
N GLU A 298 -10.61 -6.17 0.20
CA GLU A 298 -11.56 -6.91 1.05
C GLU A 298 -10.95 -7.22 2.42
N PHE A 299 -9.70 -7.69 2.44
CA PHE A 299 -8.94 -7.89 3.67
C PHE A 299 -8.85 -6.61 4.50
N LEU A 300 -8.52 -5.48 3.88
CA LEU A 300 -8.48 -4.19 4.57
C LEU A 300 -9.86 -3.79 5.11
N ASN A 301 -10.92 -4.01 4.34
CA ASN A 301 -12.30 -3.71 4.76
C ASN A 301 -12.71 -4.53 5.98
N GLU A 302 -12.34 -5.82 6.04
CA GLU A 302 -12.67 -6.73 7.14
C GLU A 302 -12.14 -6.23 8.49
N PHE A 303 -10.89 -5.77 8.51
CA PHE A 303 -10.20 -5.36 9.75
C PHE A 303 -10.38 -3.87 10.07
N LEU A 304 -10.32 -2.98 9.08
CA LEU A 304 -10.22 -1.54 9.33
C LEU A 304 -11.56 -0.83 9.47
N LEU A 305 -12.61 -1.26 8.75
CA LEU A 305 -13.90 -0.54 8.79
C LEU A 305 -14.54 -0.55 10.17
N LYS A 306 -14.28 -1.60 10.96
CA LYS A 306 -14.88 -1.87 12.27
C LYS A 306 -14.22 -1.14 13.44
N SER A 307 -13.03 -0.56 13.27
CA SER A 307 -12.28 0.06 14.36
C SER A 307 -11.79 1.46 14.01
N ASP A 308 -12.33 2.46 14.70
CA ASP A 308 -11.90 3.85 14.51
C ASP A 308 -10.48 4.09 15.04
N ASN A 309 -10.05 3.38 16.08
CA ASN A 309 -8.67 3.45 16.58
C ASN A 309 -7.66 3.02 15.49
N LEU A 310 -7.98 1.96 14.72
CA LEU A 310 -7.14 1.53 13.59
C LEU A 310 -7.11 2.58 12.48
N LYS A 311 -8.25 3.19 12.14
CA LYS A 311 -8.33 4.26 11.12
C LYS A 311 -7.52 5.49 11.53
N GLN A 312 -7.64 5.90 12.80
CA GLN A 312 -6.86 6.99 13.38
C GLN A 312 -5.36 6.67 13.35
N ALA A 313 -4.95 5.47 13.78
CA ALA A 313 -3.55 5.05 13.76
C ALA A 313 -2.95 5.07 12.35
N ILE A 314 -3.68 4.55 11.36
CA ILE A 314 -3.26 4.61 9.95
C ILE A 314 -3.13 6.05 9.47
N THR A 315 -4.06 6.92 9.85
CA THR A 315 -4.02 8.34 9.50
C THR A 315 -2.80 9.02 10.11
N LEU A 316 -2.50 8.77 11.40
CA LEU A 316 -1.30 9.26 12.07
C LEU A 316 -0.01 8.76 11.42
N LEU A 317 0.07 7.46 11.08
CA LEU A 317 1.22 6.89 10.37
C LEU A 317 1.43 7.57 9.00
N LYS A 318 0.35 7.86 8.27
CA LYS A 318 0.45 8.58 6.99
C LYS A 318 0.90 10.03 7.18
N ILE A 319 0.42 10.72 8.21
CA ILE A 319 0.88 12.07 8.55
C ILE A 319 2.39 12.03 8.85
N TRP A 320 2.81 11.12 9.72
CA TRP A 320 4.22 10.93 10.07
C TRP A 320 5.09 10.67 8.84
N LEU A 321 4.69 9.74 7.96
CA LEU A 321 5.41 9.49 6.70
C LEU A 321 5.53 10.74 5.83
N ARG A 322 4.46 11.55 5.72
CA ARG A 322 4.47 12.82 4.98
C ARG A 322 5.40 13.84 5.61
N GLN A 323 5.41 13.97 6.94
CA GLN A 323 6.30 14.91 7.64
C GLN A 323 7.78 14.55 7.50
N ARG A 324 8.09 13.25 7.34
CA ARG A 324 9.46 12.75 7.11
C ARG A 324 9.83 12.63 5.63
N ASP A 325 8.94 13.04 4.72
CA ASP A 325 9.08 12.87 3.26
C ASP A 325 9.45 11.44 2.82
N LEU A 326 9.00 10.43 3.57
CA LEU A 326 9.18 9.03 3.23
C LEU A 326 8.17 8.64 2.15
N LYS A 327 8.66 8.34 0.94
CA LYS A 327 7.85 7.96 -0.23
C LYS A 327 7.32 6.52 -0.12
N ILE A 328 6.56 6.24 0.94
CA ILE A 328 5.94 4.94 1.20
C ILE A 328 4.45 5.06 0.96
N SER A 329 3.89 4.12 0.22
CA SER A 329 2.46 4.10 -0.05
C SER A 329 1.66 3.91 1.23
N GLY A 330 0.65 4.75 1.44
CA GLY A 330 -0.30 4.59 2.54
C GLY A 330 -1.04 3.25 2.51
N HIS A 331 -1.16 2.61 1.34
CA HIS A 331 -1.73 1.28 1.20
C HIS A 331 -0.84 0.21 1.86
N ILE A 332 0.49 0.30 1.69
CA ILE A 332 1.45 -0.62 2.33
C ILE A 332 1.33 -0.51 3.86
N MET A 333 1.20 0.71 4.38
CA MET A 333 0.99 0.91 5.82
C MET A 333 -0.34 0.35 6.31
N SER A 334 -1.43 0.54 5.58
CA SER A 334 -2.72 -0.07 5.92
C SER A 334 -2.64 -1.59 5.95
N LEU A 335 -1.98 -2.21 4.95
CA LEU A 335 -1.77 -3.66 4.90
C LEU A 335 -0.92 -4.16 6.07
N LEU A 336 0.14 -3.43 6.42
CA LEU A 336 0.98 -3.77 7.57
C LEU A 336 0.17 -3.76 8.86
N VAL A 337 -0.62 -2.72 9.10
CA VAL A 337 -1.47 -2.62 10.30
C VAL A 337 -2.49 -3.77 10.33
N ALA A 338 -3.19 -4.03 9.23
CA ALA A 338 -4.16 -5.13 9.16
C ALA A 338 -3.50 -6.51 9.38
N TYR A 339 -2.32 -6.74 8.81
CA TYR A 339 -1.54 -7.96 9.05
C TYR A 339 -1.18 -8.14 10.54
N PHE A 340 -0.83 -7.05 11.23
CA PHE A 340 -0.50 -7.12 12.66
C PHE A 340 -1.72 -7.42 13.53
N VAL A 341 -2.90 -6.94 13.13
CA VAL A 341 -4.18 -7.31 13.76
C VAL A 341 -4.46 -8.80 13.54
N GLN A 342 -4.35 -9.29 12.30
CA GLN A 342 -4.53 -10.70 11.97
C GLN A 342 -3.55 -11.61 12.72
N ALA A 343 -2.29 -11.21 12.82
CA ALA A 343 -1.24 -11.91 13.57
C ALA A 343 -1.39 -11.79 15.10
N LYS A 344 -2.47 -11.16 15.59
CA LYS A 344 -2.77 -10.90 17.01
C LYS A 344 -1.65 -10.16 17.76
N ARG A 345 -0.82 -9.39 17.03
CA ARG A 345 0.22 -8.53 17.60
C ARG A 345 -0.32 -7.17 18.04
N ILE A 346 -1.46 -6.77 17.46
CA ILE A 346 -2.20 -5.56 17.80
C ILE A 346 -3.63 -5.98 18.13
N ASN A 347 -4.16 -5.47 19.24
CA ASN A 347 -5.54 -5.71 19.65
C ASN A 347 -6.40 -4.51 19.24
N ASN A 348 -7.64 -4.76 18.80
CA ASN A 348 -8.62 -3.73 18.45
C ASN A 348 -9.02 -2.81 19.62
N ILE A 349 -8.75 -3.23 20.86
CA ILE A 349 -8.96 -2.43 22.08
C ILE A 349 -7.86 -1.36 22.26
N MET A 350 -6.69 -1.54 21.64
CA MET A 350 -5.58 -0.59 21.78
C MET A 350 -5.96 0.78 21.24
N SER A 351 -5.45 1.83 21.90
CA SER A 351 -5.57 3.20 21.42
C SER A 351 -4.78 3.41 20.13
N SER A 352 -5.15 4.41 19.34
CA SER A 352 -4.45 4.76 18.10
C SER A 352 -2.96 5.03 18.34
N TYR A 353 -2.62 5.64 19.47
CA TYR A 353 -1.25 5.83 19.95
C TYR A 353 -0.48 4.51 20.16
N GLN A 354 -1.07 3.56 20.92
CA GLN A 354 -0.45 2.26 21.19
C GLN A 354 -0.21 1.47 19.89
N ILE A 355 -1.16 1.55 18.95
CA ILE A 355 -1.05 0.92 17.62
C ILE A 355 0.15 1.51 16.86
N VAL A 356 0.26 2.85 16.78
CA VAL A 356 1.37 3.55 16.10
C VAL A 356 2.71 3.14 16.71
N ARG A 357 2.83 3.17 18.05
CA ARG A 357 4.04 2.77 18.77
C ARG A 357 4.44 1.31 18.48
N ASN A 358 3.47 0.39 18.49
CA ASN A 358 3.72 -1.02 18.20
C ASN A 358 4.20 -1.23 16.75
N ILE A 359 3.67 -0.47 15.79
CA ILE A 359 4.13 -0.52 14.40
C ILE A 359 5.57 -0.01 14.28
N TRP A 360 5.93 1.11 14.91
CA TRP A 360 7.32 1.61 14.91
C TRP A 360 8.30 0.62 15.55
N LEU A 361 7.94 0.03 16.69
CA LEU A 361 8.73 -1.01 17.35
C LEU A 361 8.94 -2.24 16.46
N ALA A 362 7.93 -2.61 15.67
CA ALA A 362 8.01 -3.75 14.79
C ALA A 362 8.84 -3.47 13.54
N LEU A 363 8.71 -2.28 12.94
CA LEU A 363 9.54 -1.84 11.82
C LEU A 363 11.02 -1.79 12.18
N ASN A 364 11.37 -1.53 13.45
CA ASN A 364 12.74 -1.63 13.93
C ASN A 364 13.28 -3.08 13.96
N LYS A 365 12.40 -4.10 14.07
CA LYS A 365 12.78 -5.50 14.34
C LYS A 365 12.54 -6.49 13.20
N THR A 366 11.95 -6.10 12.06
CA THR A 366 11.54 -7.08 11.02
C THR A 366 11.93 -6.66 9.59
N GLY A 367 12.54 -7.57 8.83
CA GLY A 367 13.05 -7.31 7.47
C GLY A 367 12.64 -8.30 6.37
N TYR A 368 11.46 -8.93 6.45
CA TYR A 368 11.02 -9.87 5.41
C TYR A 368 9.53 -9.73 5.13
N TYR A 369 9.15 -8.94 4.11
CA TYR A 369 7.81 -9.01 3.52
C TYR A 369 7.80 -8.56 2.05
N ASN A 370 7.22 -9.38 1.16
CA ASN A 370 7.17 -9.16 -0.29
C ASN A 370 6.15 -8.06 -0.72
N ILE A 371 5.39 -7.48 0.22
CA ILE A 371 4.54 -6.30 -0.05
C ILE A 371 5.43 -5.10 -0.46
N CYS A 372 6.68 -5.10 -0.02
CA CYS A 372 7.65 -4.04 -0.21
C CYS A 372 8.48 -4.19 -1.50
N TRP A 373 8.01 -4.93 -2.51
CA TRP A 373 8.79 -5.24 -3.72
C TRP A 373 9.27 -4.00 -4.51
N GLN A 374 8.56 -2.87 -4.41
CA GLN A 374 8.97 -1.57 -5.01
C GLN A 374 9.79 -0.70 -4.04
N MET A 375 9.84 -1.05 -2.75
CA MET A 375 10.56 -0.25 -1.77
C MET A 375 12.05 -0.47 -1.92
N CYS A 376 12.76 0.61 -2.24
CA CYS A 376 14.21 0.58 -2.34
C CYS A 376 14.85 0.40 -0.96
N LYS A 377 16.03 -0.19 -0.93
CA LYS A 377 16.80 -0.45 0.30
C LYS A 377 17.03 0.83 1.12
N GLY A 378 17.35 1.95 0.47
CA GLY A 378 17.55 3.24 1.14
C GLY A 378 16.29 3.77 1.82
N THR A 379 15.14 3.70 1.16
CA THR A 379 13.83 4.06 1.75
C THR A 379 13.50 3.19 2.95
N TYR A 380 13.78 1.88 2.87
CA TYR A 380 13.56 0.97 4.00
C TYR A 380 14.50 1.27 5.18
N ALA A 381 15.79 1.53 4.92
CA ALA A 381 16.74 1.94 5.94
C ALA A 381 16.33 3.25 6.62
N ALA A 382 15.86 4.23 5.84
CA ALA A 382 15.33 5.49 6.36
C ALA A 382 14.09 5.26 7.22
N LEU A 383 13.12 4.45 6.75
CA LEU A 383 11.94 4.09 7.54
C LEU A 383 12.32 3.46 8.88
N LYS A 384 13.30 2.54 8.88
CA LYS A 384 13.77 1.88 10.09
C LYS A 384 14.39 2.87 11.08
N ARG A 385 15.28 3.75 10.59
CA ARG A 385 15.91 4.81 11.40
C ARG A 385 14.87 5.77 11.98
N GLU A 386 13.97 6.28 11.14
CA GLU A 386 12.91 7.20 11.57
C GLU A 386 11.96 6.53 12.57
N SER A 387 11.65 5.24 12.41
CA SER A 387 10.84 4.49 13.38
C SER A 387 11.54 4.36 14.74
N ALA A 388 12.87 4.12 14.75
CA ALA A 388 13.64 4.06 15.99
C ALA A 388 13.67 5.43 16.69
N LEU A 389 13.96 6.51 15.96
CA LEU A 389 13.93 7.88 16.49
C LEU A 389 12.54 8.24 17.03
N ALA A 390 11.47 7.81 16.38
CA ALA A 390 10.11 8.06 16.86
C ALA A 390 9.84 7.38 18.21
N VAL A 391 10.31 6.15 18.40
CA VAL A 391 10.21 5.44 19.69
C VAL A 391 11.03 6.16 20.76
N ASP A 392 12.26 6.55 20.46
CA ASP A 392 13.12 7.27 21.41
C ASP A 392 12.51 8.62 21.84
N MET A 393 11.86 9.33 20.90
CA MET A 393 11.13 10.57 21.19
C MET A 393 9.91 10.31 22.09
N LEU A 394 9.19 9.20 21.90
CA LEU A 394 8.07 8.84 22.75
C LEU A 394 8.49 8.43 24.17
N ASP A 395 9.66 7.79 24.31
CA ASP A 395 10.20 7.37 25.60
C ASP A 395 10.79 8.54 26.40
N ASN A 396 11.08 9.66 25.74
CA ASN A 396 11.57 10.86 26.39
C ASN A 396 10.44 11.72 26.98
N GLY A 397 10.12 11.48 28.25
CA GLY A 397 9.08 12.22 28.97
C GLY A 397 9.33 13.73 29.18
N LYS A 398 10.51 14.26 28.81
CA LYS A 398 10.86 15.68 28.95
C LYS A 398 10.48 16.53 27.74
N ILE A 399 10.12 15.92 26.61
CA ILE A 399 9.85 16.60 25.35
C ILE A 399 8.40 16.35 24.94
N ASN A 400 7.71 17.39 24.48
CA ASN A 400 6.45 17.20 23.76
C ASN A 400 6.76 16.64 22.36
N SER A 401 6.84 15.31 22.25
CA SER A 401 7.19 14.59 21.03
C SER A 401 6.14 14.70 19.92
N PHE A 402 4.91 15.13 20.23
CA PHE A 402 3.83 15.24 19.25
C PHE A 402 4.17 16.21 18.10
N ILE A 403 4.72 17.38 18.43
CA ILE A 403 5.09 18.42 17.46
C ILE A 403 6.12 17.89 16.44
N PRO A 404 7.30 17.38 16.86
CA PRO A 404 8.30 16.86 15.92
C PRO A 404 7.86 15.59 15.18
N LEU A 405 6.87 14.84 15.69
CA LEU A 405 6.36 13.64 15.02
C LEU A 405 5.31 13.94 13.94
N PHE A 406 4.39 14.87 14.19
CA PHE A 406 3.20 15.04 13.34
C PHE A 406 3.00 16.45 12.77
N MET A 407 3.60 17.48 13.37
CA MET A 407 3.36 18.88 12.98
C MET A 407 4.53 19.51 12.23
N THR A 408 5.76 19.08 12.49
CA THR A 408 6.95 19.68 11.88
C THR A 408 7.37 18.94 10.61
N PRO A 409 7.23 19.53 9.41
CA PRO A 409 7.76 18.95 8.19
C PRO A 409 9.28 19.04 8.19
N VAL A 410 9.94 17.91 7.99
CA VAL A 410 11.39 17.86 7.84
C VAL A 410 11.71 18.05 6.36
N LYS A 411 12.20 19.24 5.99
CA LYS A 411 12.53 19.54 4.59
C LYS A 411 13.61 18.58 4.09
N PRO A 412 13.48 17.96 2.90
CA PRO A 412 14.45 16.97 2.42
C PRO A 412 15.90 17.47 2.40
N LEU A 413 16.10 18.74 2.07
CA LEU A 413 17.43 19.35 2.03
C LEU A 413 18.06 19.55 3.42
N LEU A 414 17.27 19.53 4.48
CA LEU A 414 17.73 19.65 5.87
C LEU A 414 17.82 18.29 6.57
N GLN A 415 17.38 17.20 5.91
CA GLN A 415 17.44 15.85 6.45
C GLN A 415 18.83 15.21 6.33
N PHE A 416 19.64 15.67 5.38
CA PHE A 416 20.90 15.05 5.00
C PHE A 416 22.05 16.04 5.05
N ASP A 417 23.20 15.60 5.58
CA ASP A 417 24.43 16.39 5.62
C ASP A 417 25.03 16.59 4.21
N HIS A 418 24.82 15.63 3.32
CA HIS A 418 25.37 15.62 1.97
C HIS A 418 24.32 15.25 0.92
N ILE A 419 24.26 16.03 -0.16
CA ILE A 419 23.32 15.82 -1.27
C ILE A 419 24.09 15.69 -2.58
N LEU A 420 23.99 14.53 -3.19
CA LEU A 420 24.62 14.23 -4.48
C LEU A 420 23.57 14.31 -5.60
N ARG A 421 23.67 15.34 -6.45
CA ARG A 421 22.78 15.50 -7.61
C ARG A 421 23.45 14.97 -8.87
N PHE A 422 22.85 13.94 -9.45
CA PHE A 422 23.24 13.43 -10.76
C PHE A 422 22.59 14.25 -11.89
N LYS A 423 23.39 14.97 -12.67
CA LYS A 423 22.88 15.84 -13.76
C LYS A 423 22.37 15.05 -14.98
N ASN A 424 23.02 13.95 -15.33
CA ASN A 424 22.72 13.18 -16.54
C ASN A 424 22.22 11.77 -16.21
N LEU A 425 20.96 11.67 -15.78
CA LEU A 425 20.35 10.38 -15.43
C LEU A 425 20.33 9.40 -16.61
N ASN A 426 20.16 9.89 -17.83
CA ASN A 426 20.14 9.05 -19.03
C ASN A 426 21.50 8.36 -19.28
N GLN A 427 22.61 9.07 -19.09
CA GLN A 427 23.94 8.49 -19.19
C GLN A 427 24.18 7.44 -18.10
N ILE A 428 23.73 7.71 -16.88
CA ILE A 428 23.84 6.77 -15.75
C ILE A 428 23.02 5.51 -16.03
N LYS A 429 21.76 5.66 -16.47
CA LYS A 429 20.91 4.54 -16.91
C LYS A 429 21.66 3.66 -17.92
N LYS A 430 22.22 4.26 -18.98
CA LYS A 430 23.00 3.52 -20.00
C LYS A 430 24.21 2.78 -19.42
N VAL A 431 24.99 3.41 -18.54
CA VAL A 431 26.18 2.80 -17.94
C VAL A 431 25.81 1.65 -16.99
N VAL A 432 24.82 1.85 -16.12
CA VAL A 432 24.37 0.83 -15.17
C VAL A 432 23.74 -0.33 -15.92
N VAL A 433 22.83 -0.08 -16.86
CA VAL A 433 22.23 -1.13 -17.69
C VAL A 433 23.32 -1.83 -18.51
N GLY A 434 24.34 -1.14 -19.02
CA GLY A 434 25.46 -1.77 -19.71
C GLY A 434 26.22 -2.77 -18.83
N LYS A 435 26.51 -2.41 -17.57
CA LYS A 435 27.28 -3.22 -16.61
C LYS A 435 26.45 -4.25 -15.83
N ALA A 436 25.13 -4.13 -15.81
CA ALA A 436 24.24 -5.04 -15.10
C ALA A 436 24.35 -6.47 -15.64
N SER A 437 24.24 -7.45 -14.73
CA SER A 437 24.24 -8.86 -15.08
C SER A 437 23.03 -9.22 -15.96
N LYS A 438 23.09 -10.38 -16.64
CA LYS A 438 21.94 -10.87 -17.42
C LYS A 438 20.72 -11.07 -16.52
N GLU A 439 20.92 -11.62 -15.31
CA GLU A 439 19.86 -11.87 -14.34
C GLU A 439 19.17 -10.58 -13.88
N GLU A 440 19.93 -9.52 -13.59
CA GLU A 440 19.38 -8.22 -13.19
C GLU A 440 18.57 -7.58 -14.33
N LYS A 441 19.10 -7.62 -15.55
CA LYS A 441 18.40 -7.11 -16.75
C LYS A 441 17.07 -7.84 -16.95
N VAL A 442 17.04 -9.15 -16.71
CA VAL A 442 15.85 -9.99 -16.87
C VAL A 442 14.86 -9.79 -15.72
N ASN A 443 15.32 -9.61 -14.48
CA ASN A 443 14.43 -9.35 -13.36
C ASN A 443 13.71 -8.00 -13.50
N TYR A 444 14.45 -6.92 -13.74
CA TYR A 444 13.89 -5.57 -13.82
C TYR A 444 13.24 -5.28 -15.18
N GLY A 445 13.66 -5.93 -16.26
CA GLY A 445 13.04 -5.81 -17.57
C GLY A 445 13.06 -4.38 -18.12
N VAL A 446 11.88 -3.77 -18.27
CA VAL A 446 11.75 -2.37 -18.72
C VAL A 446 11.88 -1.35 -17.60
N GLU A 447 11.89 -1.79 -16.34
CA GLU A 447 11.89 -0.94 -15.15
C GLU A 447 13.34 -0.59 -14.77
N GLU A 448 13.95 0.29 -15.56
CA GLU A 448 15.38 0.62 -15.46
C GLU A 448 15.72 1.48 -14.23
N LEU A 449 14.79 2.34 -13.80
CA LEU A 449 15.03 3.27 -12.70
C LEU A 449 15.25 2.56 -11.34
N PRO A 450 14.42 1.57 -10.93
CA PRO A 450 14.71 0.74 -9.77
C PRO A 450 16.08 0.04 -9.81
N LEU A 451 16.47 -0.50 -10.97
CA LEU A 451 17.80 -1.11 -11.17
C LEU A 451 18.93 -0.10 -10.93
N VAL A 452 18.80 1.11 -11.49
CA VAL A 452 19.78 2.18 -11.28
C VAL A 452 19.89 2.58 -9.82
N ILE A 453 18.76 2.70 -9.12
CA ILE A 453 18.73 3.04 -7.70
C ILE A 453 19.43 1.96 -6.88
N ASP A 454 19.12 0.69 -7.12
CA ASP A 454 19.73 -0.42 -6.38
C ASP A 454 21.24 -0.55 -6.63
N ALA A 455 21.67 -0.35 -7.87
CA ALA A 455 23.09 -0.37 -8.25
C ALA A 455 23.88 0.77 -7.60
N ILE A 456 23.36 2.01 -7.67
CA ILE A 456 24.01 3.18 -7.04
C ILE A 456 24.02 3.02 -5.52
N TYR A 457 22.90 2.61 -4.93
CA TYR A 457 22.82 2.37 -3.49
C TYR A 457 23.87 1.35 -3.05
N SER A 458 23.94 0.21 -3.72
CA SER A 458 24.91 -0.85 -3.40
C SER A 458 26.36 -0.39 -3.57
N LEU A 459 26.63 0.41 -4.60
CA LEU A 459 27.96 1.01 -4.83
C LEU A 459 28.33 1.97 -3.70
N LEU A 460 27.43 2.86 -3.29
CA LEU A 460 27.69 3.84 -2.24
C LEU A 460 27.82 3.17 -0.87
N VAL A 461 26.98 2.19 -0.54
CA VAL A 461 27.11 1.40 0.69
C VAL A 461 28.47 0.72 0.75
N LYS A 462 28.90 0.08 -0.35
CA LYS A 462 30.20 -0.59 -0.41
C LYS A 462 31.38 0.38 -0.33
N GLY A 463 31.27 1.54 -0.99
CA GLY A 463 32.35 2.52 -1.06
C GLY A 463 32.51 3.39 0.19
N LEU A 464 31.40 3.73 0.84
CA LEU A 464 31.39 4.60 2.03
C LEU A 464 31.50 3.80 3.34
N GLY A 465 31.01 2.55 3.37
CA GLY A 465 31.04 1.71 4.55
C GLY A 465 30.46 2.43 5.78
N ASN A 466 31.22 2.45 6.87
CA ASN A 466 30.80 3.06 8.15
C ASN A 466 30.94 4.60 8.19
N ARG A 467 31.25 5.26 7.07
CA ARG A 467 31.38 6.73 7.02
C ARG A 467 30.03 7.44 6.96
N VAL A 468 28.96 6.73 6.67
CA VAL A 468 27.61 7.27 6.54
C VAL A 468 26.60 6.40 7.28
N ASP A 469 25.69 7.04 8.01
CA ASP A 469 24.66 6.34 8.79
C ASP A 469 23.42 5.99 7.95
N LEU A 470 23.13 6.78 6.91
CA LEU A 470 21.97 6.60 6.06
C LEU A 470 22.26 7.06 4.63
N ILE A 471 21.81 6.25 3.67
CA ILE A 471 21.80 6.60 2.25
C ILE A 471 20.35 6.49 1.79
N GLN A 472 19.80 7.56 1.22
CA GLN A 472 18.43 7.56 0.70
C GLN A 472 18.41 8.25 -0.66
N GLN A 473 17.72 7.62 -1.60
CA GLN A 473 17.50 8.21 -2.91
C GLN A 473 16.37 9.23 -2.85
N LEU A 474 16.61 10.39 -3.46
CA LEU A 474 15.61 11.43 -3.67
C LEU A 474 15.21 11.40 -5.15
N VAL A 475 14.06 10.81 -5.45
CA VAL A 475 13.55 10.71 -6.82
C VAL A 475 12.13 11.29 -6.86
N GLU A 476 11.86 12.12 -7.86
CA GLU A 476 10.49 12.55 -8.17
C GLU A 476 9.71 11.32 -8.65
N ALA A 477 8.92 10.75 -7.74
CA ALA A 477 8.26 9.47 -7.96
C ALA A 477 7.00 9.57 -8.84
N ASP A 478 6.41 10.77 -8.92
CA ASP A 478 5.14 11.02 -9.60
C ASP A 478 5.39 11.84 -10.87
N PHE A 479 5.44 11.14 -12.01
CA PHE A 479 5.46 11.75 -13.33
C PHE A 479 4.07 11.63 -13.94
N SER A 480 3.50 12.73 -14.42
CA SER A 480 2.20 12.75 -15.11
C SER A 480 2.30 13.45 -16.47
N TRP A 481 1.46 13.02 -17.41
CA TRP A 481 1.42 13.60 -18.75
C TRP A 481 0.03 13.51 -19.39
N PRO A 482 -0.33 14.42 -20.32
CA PRO A 482 -1.63 14.39 -20.99
C PRO A 482 -1.86 13.12 -21.80
N VAL A 483 -3.10 12.59 -21.80
CA VAL A 483 -3.45 11.34 -22.51
C VAL A 483 -3.30 11.39 -24.04
N LYS A 484 -3.20 12.60 -24.60
CA LYS A 484 -3.00 12.84 -26.04
C LYS A 484 -1.53 12.75 -26.45
N ASN A 485 -0.59 12.75 -25.50
CA ASN A 485 0.84 12.73 -25.76
C ASN A 485 1.41 11.33 -25.54
N THR A 486 2.46 10.97 -26.29
CA THR A 486 3.24 9.77 -25.98
C THR A 486 4.14 10.02 -24.78
N LEU A 487 4.58 8.95 -24.13
CA LEU A 487 5.50 9.03 -23.00
C LEU A 487 6.81 9.73 -23.37
N GLU A 488 7.34 9.46 -24.55
CA GLU A 488 8.61 10.00 -25.03
C GLU A 488 8.52 11.51 -25.23
N MET A 489 7.42 11.99 -25.84
CA MET A 489 7.15 13.43 -26.00
C MET A 489 7.08 14.12 -24.64
N ALA A 490 6.45 13.48 -23.66
CA ALA A 490 6.32 14.02 -22.32
C ALA A 490 7.64 14.02 -21.53
N ARG A 491 8.59 13.12 -21.85
CA ARG A 491 9.92 13.08 -21.24
C ARG A 491 10.92 14.03 -21.90
N SER A 492 10.67 14.44 -23.14
CA SER A 492 11.55 15.35 -23.90
C SER A 492 11.23 16.83 -23.72
N GLY A 493 10.01 17.15 -23.30
CA GLY A 493 9.60 18.51 -22.93
C GLY A 493 9.80 18.74 -21.45
#